data_AF-A0A2D9CHQ2-F1
#
_entry.id   AF-A0A2D9CHQ2-F1
#
_cell.length_a   1.000
_cell.length_b   1.000
_cell.length_c   1.000
_cell.angle_alpha   90.00
_cell.angle_beta   90.00
_cell.angle_gamma   90.00
#
_symmetry.space_group_name_H-M   'P 1'
#
loop_
_entity.id
_entity.type
_entity.pdbx_description
1 polymer ?
#
loop_
_entity_poly.entity_id
_entity_poly.type
_entity_poly.pdbx_seq_one_letter_code
_entity_poly.pdbx_strand_id
1 'polypeptide(L)' 'MMNYVLCGWYETEFGLEVFEVEGLDLEACVTQVRHDSDDFGHTDMELNGGVGTPDYDVTSKVIKMVCAS' A
#
# COMPACT_ATOMS: atom_id res chain seq x y z
N MET A 1 -8.77 -19.53 0.91
CA MET A 1 -9.28 -18.14 1.06
C MET A 1 -8.43 -17.29 0.14
N MET A 2 -9.01 -16.36 -0.62
CA MET A 2 -8.21 -15.44 -1.45
C MET A 2 -7.67 -14.33 -0.55
N ASN A 3 -6.38 -14.00 -0.69
CA ASN A 3 -5.73 -12.92 0.05
C ASN A 3 -6.13 -11.57 -0.52
N TYR A 4 -5.98 -10.52 0.28
CA TYR A 4 -5.98 -9.15 -0.21
C TYR A 4 -4.64 -8.86 -0.89
N VAL A 5 -4.68 -8.25 -2.06
CA VAL A 5 -3.50 -7.79 -2.80
C VAL A 5 -3.50 -6.27 -2.73
N LEU A 6 -2.36 -5.68 -2.35
CA LEU A 6 -2.09 -4.25 -2.42
C LEU A 6 -0.89 -4.06 -3.35
N CYS A 7 -1.04 -3.24 -4.37
CA CYS A 7 0.05 -2.91 -5.28
C CYS A 7 0.00 -1.44 -5.69
N GLY A 8 1.10 -0.97 -6.26
CA GLY A 8 1.18 0.40 -6.75
C GLY A 8 2.61 0.91 -6.70
N TRP A 9 2.72 2.21 -6.55
CA TRP A 9 4.00 2.90 -6.41
C TRP A 9 3.93 3.99 -5.35
N TYR A 10 5.10 4.33 -4.81
CA TYR A 10 5.31 5.49 -3.95
C TYR A 10 6.69 6.09 -4.22
N GLU A 11 6.86 7.37 -3.94
CA GLU A 11 8.17 8.02 -4.04
C GLU A 11 9.02 7.74 -2.80
N THR A 12 10.32 7.61 -3.01
CA THR A 12 11.38 7.46 -2.00
C THR A 12 12.42 8.54 -2.21
N GLU A 13 13.36 8.67 -1.29
CA GLU A 13 14.51 9.57 -1.48
C GLU A 13 15.40 9.21 -2.69
N PHE A 14 15.28 7.98 -3.21
CA PHE A 14 16.04 7.47 -4.36
C PHE A 14 15.24 7.41 -5.68
N GLY A 15 13.97 7.83 -5.67
CA GLY A 15 13.08 7.79 -6.83
C GLY A 15 11.81 6.99 -6.56
N LEU A 16 11.22 6.44 -7.61
CA LEU A 16 9.93 5.74 -7.52
C LEU A 16 10.14 4.25 -7.20
N GLU A 17 9.47 3.77 -6.15
CA GLU A 17 9.44 2.36 -5.76
C GLU A 17 8.10 1.73 -6.17
N VAL A 18 8.15 0.56 -6.81
CA VAL A 18 6.97 -0.21 -7.22
C VAL A 18 6.88 -1.45 -6.34
N PHE A 19 5.69 -1.78 -5.86
CA PHE A 19 5.51 -2.91 -4.97
C PHE A 19 4.22 -3.67 -5.24
N GLU A 20 4.20 -4.91 -4.75
CA GLU A 20 3.02 -5.75 -4.62
C GLU A 20 3.17 -6.60 -3.35
N VAL A 21 2.16 -6.58 -2.49
CA VAL A 21 2.12 -7.38 -1.26
C VAL A 21 0.77 -8.06 -1.12
N GLU A 22 0.79 -9.25 -0.51
CA GLU A 22 -0.42 -9.98 -0.14
C GLU A 22 -0.59 -10.02 1.37
N GLY A 23 -1.83 -9.91 1.83
CA GLY A 23 -2.19 -9.96 3.25
C GLY A 23 -3.60 -10.46 3.49
N LEU A 24 -3.98 -10.59 4.76
CA LEU A 24 -5.33 -11.00 5.16
C LEU A 24 -6.39 -9.99 4.71
N ASP A 25 -6.06 -8.70 4.84
CA ASP A 25 -6.87 -7.55 4.46
C ASP A 25 -5.95 -6.37 4.10
N LEU A 26 -6.54 -5.22 3.78
CA LEU A 26 -5.80 -4.01 3.45
C LEU A 26 -4.91 -3.54 4.61
N GLU A 27 -5.35 -3.69 5.86
CA GLU A 27 -4.60 -3.23 7.03
C GLU A 27 -3.32 -4.06 7.19
N ALA A 28 -3.42 -5.38 7.09
CA ALA A 28 -2.26 -6.26 7.10
C ALA A 28 -1.24 -5.90 5.99
N CYS A 29 -1.72 -5.60 4.78
CA CYS A 29 -0.87 -5.17 3.67
C CYS A 29 -0.16 -3.85 4.00
N VAL A 30 -0.91 -2.83 4.43
CA VAL A 30 -0.36 -1.51 4.77
C VAL A 30 0.66 -1.61 5.92
N THR A 31 0.38 -2.42 6.94
CA THR A 31 1.32 -2.66 8.03
C THR A 31 2.62 -3.28 7.54
N GLN A 32 2.55 -4.25 6.61
CA GLN A 32 3.74 -4.86 6.02
C GLN A 32 4.59 -3.84 5.26
N VAL A 33 3.99 -3.04 4.36
CA VAL A 33 4.75 -2.06 3.57
C VAL A 33 5.39 -1.00 4.47
N ARG A 34 4.69 -0.53 5.51
CA ARG A 34 5.25 0.41 6.49
C ARG A 34 6.39 -0.17 7.32
N HIS A 35 6.35 -1.47 7.58
CA HIS A 35 7.45 -2.13 8.27
C HIS A 35 8.70 -2.20 7.37
N ASP A 36 8.52 -2.33 6.06
CA ASP A 36 9.61 -2.52 5.11
C ASP A 36 10.15 -1.20 4.52
N SER A 37 9.38 -0.11 4.60
CA SER A 37 9.74 1.18 4.01
C SER A 37 9.30 2.38 4.86
N ASP A 38 10.29 3.13 5.37
CA ASP A 38 10.09 4.36 6.15
C ASP A 38 9.45 5.50 5.31
N ASP A 39 9.62 5.49 3.99
CA ASP A 39 9.06 6.52 3.09
C ASP A 39 7.56 6.32 2.79
N PHE A 40 7.00 5.15 3.12
CA PHE A 40 5.65 4.80 2.71
C PHE A 40 4.59 5.65 3.43
N GLY A 41 3.83 6.44 2.67
CA GLY A 41 2.81 7.34 3.19
C GLY A 41 3.31 8.74 3.58
N HIS A 42 4.59 9.04 3.34
CA HIS A 42 5.19 10.36 3.56
C HIS A 42 5.40 11.17 2.27
N THR A 43 5.19 10.53 1.13
CA THR A 43 5.43 11.05 -0.22
C THR A 43 4.23 10.77 -1.13
N ASP A 44 4.31 11.17 -2.41
CA ASP A 44 3.29 10.86 -3.40
C ASP A 44 3.21 9.35 -3.65
N MET A 45 1.99 8.85 -3.82
CA MET A 45 1.71 7.44 -4.09
C MET A 45 0.41 7.24 -4.86
N GLU A 46 0.33 6.13 -5.59
CA GLU A 46 -0.89 5.68 -6.26
C GLU A 46 -1.01 4.16 -6.09
N LEU A 47 -2.10 3.74 -5.45
CA LEU A 47 -2.26 2.40 -4.91
C LEU A 47 -3.58 1.78 -5.37
N ASN A 48 -3.51 0.53 -5.81
CA ASN A 48 -4.66 -0.32 -6.07
C ASN A 48 -4.71 -1.48 -5.07
N GLY A 49 -5.92 -1.87 -4.68
CA GLY A 49 -6.16 -2.96 -3.75
C GLY A 49 -7.34 -3.83 -4.17
N GLY A 50 -7.40 -5.05 -3.66
CA GLY A 50 -8.54 -5.94 -3.88
C GLY A 50 -8.31 -7.39 -3.45
N VAL A 51 -9.39 -8.16 -3.31
CA VAL A 51 -9.30 -9.56 -2.85
C VAL A 51 -9.01 -10.45 -4.06
N GLY A 52 -7.80 -11.01 -4.11
CA GLY A 52 -7.27 -11.84 -5.19
C GLY A 52 -6.94 -11.09 -6.48
N THR A 53 -7.47 -9.89 -6.69
CA THR A 53 -7.10 -9.00 -7.80
C THR A 53 -7.15 -7.56 -7.31
N PRO A 54 -6.09 -6.75 -7.49
CA PRO A 54 -6.09 -5.35 -7.09
C PRO A 54 -6.81 -4.49 -8.14
N ASP A 55 -8.13 -4.36 -8.02
CA ASP A 55 -9.02 -3.81 -9.06
C ASP A 55 -9.69 -2.48 -8.72
N TYR A 56 -9.36 -1.86 -7.57
CA TYR A 56 -9.82 -0.52 -7.23
C TYR A 56 -8.76 0.33 -6.54
N ASP A 57 -8.84 1.65 -6.78
CA ASP A 57 -7.99 2.66 -6.14
C ASP A 57 -8.25 2.69 -4.61
N VAL A 58 -7.17 2.53 -3.85
CA VAL A 58 -7.17 2.62 -2.38
C VAL A 58 -6.28 3.75 -1.86
N THR A 59 -5.69 4.55 -2.72
CA THR A 59 -4.71 5.60 -2.40
C THR A 59 -5.19 6.48 -1.26
N SER A 60 -6.37 7.09 -1.40
CA SER A 60 -6.95 7.96 -0.38
C SER A 60 -7.28 7.23 0.94
N LYS A 61 -7.57 5.93 0.88
CA LYS A 61 -7.85 5.12 2.07
C LYS A 61 -6.56 4.82 2.81
N VAL A 62 -5.51 4.45 2.10
CA VAL A 62 -4.19 4.19 2.66
C VAL A 62 -3.59 5.47 3.26
N ILE A 63 -3.67 6.62 2.58
CA ILE A 63 -3.25 7.93 3.15
C ILE A 63 -3.91 8.16 4.52
N LYS A 64 -5.22 7.92 4.63
CA LYS A 64 -5.93 8.08 5.90
C LYS A 64 -5.46 7.10 6.97
N MET A 65 -5.14 5.86 6.60
CA MET A 65 -4.65 4.84 7.53
C MET A 65 -3.26 5.20 8.07
N VAL A 66 -2.35 5.67 7.21
CA VAL A 66 -0.98 5.99 7.60
C VAL A 66 -0.87 7.35 8.33
N CYS A 67 -1.73 8.32 8.03
CA CYS A 67 -1.73 9.62 8.72
C CYS A 67 -2.51 9.62 10.05
N ALA A 68 -3.40 8.65 10.29
CA ALA A 68 -4.19 8.56 11.52
C ALA A 68 -3.50 7.78 12.65
N SER A 69 -2.39 7.11 12.35
CA SER A 69 -1.62 6.24 13.24
C SER A 69 -0.41 6.94 13.86
#